data_AF-A0A431KVR7-F1
#
_entry.id   AF-A0A431KVR7-F1
#
_cell.length_a   1.000
_cell.length_b   1.000
_cell.length_c   1.000
_cell.angle_alpha   90.00
_cell.angle_beta   90.00
_cell.angle_gamma   90.00
#
_symmetry.space_group_name_H-M   'P 1'
#
loop_
_entity.id
_entity.type
_entity.pdbx_description
1 polymer ?
#
loop_
_entity_poly.entity_id
_entity_poly.type
_entity_poly.pdbx_seq_one_letter_code
_entity_poly.pdbx_strand_id
1 'polypeptide(L)'
;MSNREVDNIVNDLQGMRSNQDFSRVAGQIREMQQNDPAHLQRNLDQINRSVDMRALGFPSDFRIAGVNEQGRLVTVSEDGRTVEQRDARNMRVESSAPAAPATERMGTREITNNPVDGSRSYTVRQNDTLWSVARDSLQQQNGQRPTNAQILEHVNTIARENNLADPNRVPIGTELRIPNAQEAQRRPGDAPQPPAQQRPDRPAGPYTPNLSPDNSELAPRNGASNPLAVPGLAGDRSRDPAVATREAGLSQRLENGSTVTNFTGKLNDGWVRDTRYTAQQTTDASGRLVRSVVNYETNFASNGADLTIRTPTGDQPIREVRQVETNFNARTGRYDTTISTNNGTTYRAVTGRDGRVISFEQVAAARQAN
;
A
#
# COMPACT_ATOMS: atom_id res chain seq x y z
N MET A 1 -23.99 15.32 -4.46
CA MET A 1 -25.19 14.95 -5.24
C MET A 1 -26.32 15.94 -4.93
N SER A 2 -27.29 16.14 -5.82
CA SER A 2 -28.34 17.15 -5.59
C SER A 2 -29.57 16.56 -4.88
N ASN A 3 -30.21 17.31 -3.98
CA ASN A 3 -31.48 16.92 -3.34
C ASN A 3 -32.54 16.44 -4.35
N ARG A 4 -32.44 16.91 -5.60
CA ARG A 4 -33.30 16.53 -6.72
C ARG A 4 -33.31 15.03 -7.01
N GLU A 5 -32.18 14.33 -6.88
CA GLU A 5 -32.12 12.88 -7.15
C GLU A 5 -32.88 12.09 -6.09
N VAL A 6 -32.73 12.48 -4.82
CA VAL A 6 -33.50 11.92 -3.71
C VAL A 6 -34.99 12.18 -3.90
N ASP A 7 -35.37 13.40 -4.27
CA ASP A 7 -36.77 13.76 -4.52
C ASP A 7 -37.36 12.96 -5.69
N ASN A 8 -36.58 12.72 -6.75
CA ASN A 8 -37.01 11.88 -7.87
C ASN A 8 -37.26 10.43 -7.43
N ILE A 9 -36.36 9.85 -6.63
CA ILE A 9 -36.54 8.49 -6.09
C ILE A 9 -37.78 8.42 -5.19
N VAL A 10 -37.97 9.41 -4.32
CA VAL A 10 -39.15 9.50 -3.44
C VAL A 10 -40.44 9.60 -4.25
N ASN A 11 -40.48 10.47 -5.27
CA ASN A 11 -41.65 10.62 -6.14
C ASN A 11 -41.94 9.33 -6.92
N ASP A 12 -40.90 8.69 -7.47
CA ASP A 12 -41.03 7.41 -8.19
C ASP A 12 -41.59 6.33 -7.24
N LEU A 13 -41.10 6.26 -6.00
CA LEU A 13 -41.59 5.32 -4.98
C LEU A 13 -43.01 5.64 -4.50
N GLN A 14 -43.37 6.90 -4.25
CA GLN A 14 -44.72 7.27 -3.81
C GLN A 14 -45.79 7.05 -4.89
N GLY A 15 -45.40 7.16 -6.16
CA GLY A 15 -46.26 6.83 -7.30
C GLY A 15 -46.44 5.32 -7.50
N MET A 16 -45.61 4.49 -6.86
CA MET A 16 -45.66 3.05 -7.03
C MET A 16 -46.82 2.40 -6.29
N ARG A 17 -47.50 1.47 -6.98
CA ARG A 17 -48.45 0.54 -6.35
C ARG A 17 -47.74 -0.77 -5.99
N SER A 18 -48.34 -1.57 -5.10
CA SER A 18 -47.84 -2.91 -4.81
C SER A 18 -47.66 -3.73 -6.09
N ASN A 19 -46.55 -4.50 -6.18
CA ASN A 19 -46.13 -5.31 -7.34
C ASN A 19 -45.66 -4.55 -8.59
N GLN A 20 -45.30 -3.28 -8.48
CA GLN A 20 -44.65 -2.56 -9.59
C GLN A 20 -43.14 -2.84 -9.66
N ASP A 21 -42.57 -2.60 -10.84
CA ASP A 21 -41.16 -2.83 -11.16
C ASP A 21 -40.26 -1.73 -10.54
N PHE A 22 -39.47 -2.09 -9.53
CA PHE A 22 -38.48 -1.23 -8.87
C PHE A 22 -37.16 -1.10 -9.66
N SER A 23 -37.01 -1.69 -10.85
CA SER A 23 -35.74 -1.65 -11.60
C SER A 23 -35.24 -0.23 -11.85
N ARG A 24 -36.16 0.73 -12.07
CA ARG A 24 -35.82 2.14 -12.23
C ARG A 24 -35.26 2.75 -10.94
N VAL A 25 -35.94 2.53 -9.82
CA VAL A 25 -35.51 3.01 -8.50
C VAL A 25 -34.19 2.37 -8.08
N ALA A 26 -34.05 1.06 -8.30
CA ALA A 26 -32.79 0.35 -8.07
C ALA A 26 -31.66 0.90 -8.94
N GLY A 27 -31.94 1.26 -10.19
CA GLY A 27 -31.00 1.96 -11.08
C GLY A 27 -30.54 3.30 -10.51
N GLN A 28 -31.48 4.13 -10.05
CA GLN A 28 -31.18 5.44 -9.44
C GLN A 28 -30.38 5.31 -8.14
N ILE A 29 -30.75 4.34 -7.27
CA ILE A 29 -30.00 4.08 -6.03
C ILE A 29 -28.59 3.60 -6.34
N ARG A 30 -28.41 2.73 -7.33
CA ARG A 30 -27.08 2.30 -7.77
C ARG A 30 -26.25 3.47 -8.30
N GLU A 31 -26.84 4.32 -9.13
CA GLU A 31 -26.18 5.52 -9.64
C GLU A 31 -25.76 6.42 -8.47
N MET A 32 -26.61 6.56 -7.46
CA MET A 32 -26.30 7.27 -6.23
C MET A 32 -25.14 6.64 -5.44
N GLN A 33 -25.11 5.31 -5.29
CA GLN A 33 -24.02 4.57 -4.65
C GLN A 33 -22.68 4.80 -5.37
N GLN A 34 -22.69 4.84 -6.71
CA GLN A 34 -21.49 5.01 -7.53
C GLN A 34 -20.98 6.46 -7.52
N ASN A 35 -21.89 7.43 -7.61
CA ASN A 35 -21.53 8.83 -7.83
C ASN A 35 -21.33 9.62 -6.52
N ASP A 36 -21.98 9.24 -5.42
CA ASP A 36 -21.86 9.94 -4.12
C ASP A 36 -21.97 9.00 -2.91
N PRO A 37 -21.00 8.07 -2.76
CA PRO A 37 -21.00 7.11 -1.65
C PRO A 37 -20.88 7.78 -0.28
N ALA A 38 -20.33 8.99 -0.21
CA ALA A 38 -20.17 9.74 1.04
C ALA A 38 -21.51 10.22 1.62
N HIS A 39 -22.51 10.48 0.77
CA HIS A 39 -23.84 10.93 1.20
C HIS A 39 -24.93 9.87 1.10
N LEU A 40 -24.60 8.70 0.52
CA LEU A 40 -25.53 7.59 0.30
C LEU A 40 -26.40 7.27 1.53
N GLN A 41 -25.80 7.07 2.70
CA GLN A 41 -26.55 6.70 3.91
C GLN A 41 -27.58 7.78 4.28
N ARG A 42 -27.17 9.05 4.26
CA ARG A 42 -28.05 10.20 4.56
C ARG A 42 -29.21 10.25 3.56
N ASN A 43 -28.93 10.01 2.29
CA ASN A 43 -29.94 10.03 1.22
C ASN A 43 -30.93 8.86 1.37
N LEU A 44 -30.45 7.66 1.66
CA LEU A 44 -31.30 6.50 1.93
C LEU A 44 -32.16 6.71 3.18
N ASP A 45 -31.61 7.30 4.25
CA ASP A 45 -32.38 7.65 5.44
C ASP A 45 -33.45 8.70 5.14
N GLN A 46 -33.23 9.60 4.19
CA GLN A 46 -34.26 10.53 3.72
C GLN A 46 -35.34 9.78 2.92
N ILE A 47 -34.96 8.93 1.96
CA ILE A 47 -35.89 8.12 1.16
C ILE A 47 -36.79 7.27 2.07
N ASN A 48 -36.19 6.53 3.01
CA ASN A 48 -36.91 5.64 3.93
C ASN A 48 -37.86 6.39 4.86
N ARG A 49 -37.58 7.65 5.20
CA ARG A 49 -38.49 8.49 6.02
C ARG A 49 -39.63 9.10 5.21
N SER A 50 -39.43 9.28 3.90
CA SER A 50 -40.41 9.94 3.01
C SER A 50 -41.35 8.96 2.32
N VAL A 51 -41.12 7.65 2.42
CA VAL A 51 -41.86 6.62 1.71
C VAL A 51 -42.46 5.63 2.71
N ASP A 52 -43.75 5.32 2.56
CA ASP A 52 -44.39 4.24 3.31
C ASP A 52 -44.03 2.88 2.68
N MET A 53 -43.06 2.20 3.28
CA MET A 53 -42.58 0.90 2.81
C MET A 53 -43.68 -0.18 2.87
N ARG A 54 -44.68 -0.05 3.75
CA ARG A 54 -45.81 -1.00 3.80
C ARG A 54 -46.67 -0.90 2.55
N ALA A 55 -46.93 0.32 2.09
CA ALA A 55 -47.71 0.57 0.87
C ALA A 55 -47.05 -0.05 -0.38
N LEU A 56 -45.73 -0.23 -0.33
CA LEU A 56 -44.90 -0.85 -1.37
C LEU A 56 -44.83 -2.38 -1.29
N GLY A 57 -45.50 -3.01 -0.32
CA GLY A 57 -45.52 -4.46 -0.17
C GLY A 57 -44.33 -5.03 0.60
N PHE A 58 -43.53 -4.18 1.27
CA PHE A 58 -42.58 -4.67 2.23
C PHE A 58 -43.30 -5.10 3.51
N PRO A 59 -42.80 -6.15 4.22
CA PRO A 59 -43.18 -6.37 5.60
C PRO A 59 -42.90 -5.09 6.38
N SER A 60 -43.69 -4.85 7.41
CA SER A 60 -43.93 -3.53 8.00
C SER A 60 -42.75 -2.75 8.56
N ASP A 61 -41.57 -3.35 8.51
CA ASP A 61 -40.41 -3.01 9.31
C ASP A 61 -39.14 -3.13 8.45
N PHE A 62 -39.18 -2.91 7.13
CA PHE A 62 -37.98 -2.94 6.27
C PHE A 62 -37.65 -1.56 5.72
N ARG A 63 -36.36 -1.24 5.70
CA ARG A 63 -35.80 -0.05 5.05
C ARG A 63 -34.91 -0.43 3.88
N ILE A 64 -34.87 0.41 2.86
CA ILE A 64 -33.94 0.29 1.75
C ILE A 64 -32.55 0.61 2.26
N ALA A 65 -31.63 -0.34 2.11
CA ALA A 65 -30.25 -0.18 2.49
C ALA A 65 -29.35 0.07 1.28
N GLY A 66 -29.74 -0.35 0.08
CA GLY A 66 -29.04 -0.01 -1.15
C GLY A 66 -29.35 -0.98 -2.28
N VAL A 67 -28.44 -1.08 -3.24
CA VAL A 67 -28.47 -2.07 -4.32
C VAL A 67 -27.12 -2.77 -4.38
N ASN A 68 -27.13 -4.09 -4.52
CA ASN A 68 -25.89 -4.87 -4.60
C ASN A 68 -25.32 -4.92 -6.04
N GLU A 69 -24.16 -5.58 -6.18
CA GLU A 69 -23.48 -5.73 -7.47
C GLU A 69 -24.34 -6.42 -8.53
N GLN A 70 -25.21 -7.37 -8.15
CA GLN A 70 -26.15 -8.04 -9.06
C GLN A 70 -27.37 -7.19 -9.43
N GLY A 71 -27.58 -6.04 -8.79
CA GLY A 71 -28.73 -5.16 -9.04
C GLY A 71 -29.97 -5.53 -8.28
N ARG A 72 -29.80 -6.33 -7.22
CA ARG A 72 -30.86 -6.64 -6.28
C ARG A 72 -30.98 -5.53 -5.27
N LEU A 73 -32.21 -5.18 -4.94
CA LEU A 73 -32.50 -4.23 -3.87
C LEU A 73 -32.14 -4.91 -2.55
N VAL A 74 -31.30 -4.26 -1.76
CA VAL A 74 -30.94 -4.72 -0.43
C VAL A 74 -31.81 -3.99 0.57
N THR A 75 -32.58 -4.74 1.35
CA THR A 75 -33.39 -4.20 2.44
C THR A 75 -32.95 -4.76 3.77
N VAL A 76 -33.04 -3.95 4.81
CA VAL A 76 -32.68 -4.33 6.17
C VAL A 76 -33.89 -4.15 7.06
N SER A 77 -34.16 -5.09 7.96
CA SER A 77 -35.23 -4.96 8.94
C SER A 77 -34.96 -3.79 9.90
N GLU A 78 -35.99 -3.25 10.51
CA GLU A 78 -35.94 -2.07 11.39
C GLU A 78 -35.11 -2.37 12.64
N ASP A 79 -35.23 -3.59 13.16
CA ASP A 79 -34.37 -4.09 14.24
C ASP A 79 -32.93 -4.37 13.80
N GLY A 80 -32.62 -4.20 12.52
CA GLY A 80 -31.30 -4.41 11.96
C GLY A 80 -30.82 -5.85 12.06
N ARG A 81 -31.73 -6.83 12.21
CA ARG A 81 -31.39 -8.26 12.38
C ARG A 81 -31.56 -9.10 11.14
N THR A 82 -32.19 -8.61 10.08
CA THR A 82 -32.38 -9.35 8.84
C THR A 82 -32.00 -8.48 7.64
N VAL A 83 -31.17 -9.00 6.75
CA VAL A 83 -30.91 -8.41 5.44
C VAL A 83 -31.53 -9.31 4.38
N GLU A 84 -32.29 -8.71 3.48
CA GLU A 84 -32.90 -9.38 2.35
C GLU A 84 -32.41 -8.79 1.04
N GLN A 85 -32.12 -9.67 0.07
CA GLN A 85 -31.88 -9.27 -1.31
C GLN A 85 -33.13 -9.59 -2.12
N ARG A 86 -33.66 -8.58 -2.80
CA ARG A 86 -34.92 -8.67 -3.54
C ARG A 86 -34.68 -8.40 -5.02
N ASP A 87 -35.35 -9.18 -5.87
CA ASP A 87 -35.42 -8.87 -7.30
C ASP A 87 -36.19 -7.57 -7.49
N ALA A 88 -35.54 -6.54 -8.03
CA ALA A 88 -36.16 -5.24 -8.24
C ALA A 88 -37.39 -5.30 -9.16
N ARG A 89 -37.54 -6.30 -10.03
CA ARG A 89 -38.67 -6.38 -10.96
C ARG A 89 -39.97 -6.84 -10.33
N ASN A 90 -39.88 -7.75 -9.37
CA ASN A 90 -41.05 -8.41 -8.80
C ASN A 90 -41.06 -8.44 -7.27
N MET A 91 -40.06 -7.80 -6.63
CA MET A 91 -39.91 -7.65 -5.19
C MET A 91 -39.82 -8.95 -4.39
N ARG A 92 -39.63 -10.09 -5.08
CA ARG A 92 -39.44 -11.39 -4.44
C ARG A 92 -38.11 -11.42 -3.70
N VAL A 93 -38.16 -11.87 -2.46
CA VAL A 93 -36.96 -12.16 -1.66
C VAL A 93 -36.25 -13.34 -2.30
N GLU A 94 -35.00 -13.12 -2.74
CA GLU A 94 -34.14 -14.15 -3.31
C GLU A 94 -33.20 -14.73 -2.26
N SER A 95 -32.75 -13.90 -1.32
CA SER A 95 -32.00 -14.33 -0.15
C SER A 95 -32.43 -13.52 1.08
N SER A 96 -32.44 -14.19 2.23
CA SER A 96 -32.69 -13.60 3.54
C SER A 96 -31.65 -14.18 4.50
N ALA A 97 -30.93 -13.31 5.18
CA ALA A 97 -29.88 -13.68 6.11
C ALA A 97 -29.98 -12.83 7.38
N PRO A 98 -29.54 -13.35 8.54
CA PRO A 98 -29.34 -12.51 9.70
C PRO A 98 -28.39 -11.35 9.35
N ALA A 99 -28.79 -10.13 9.65
CA ALA A 99 -27.99 -8.92 9.51
C ALA A 99 -26.93 -8.76 10.60
N ALA A 100 -26.76 -9.79 11.45
CA ALA A 100 -25.57 -9.88 12.26
C ALA A 100 -24.37 -9.69 11.34
N PRO A 101 -23.50 -8.70 11.59
CA PRO A 101 -22.35 -8.47 10.73
C PRO A 101 -21.58 -9.76 10.65
N ALA A 102 -21.56 -10.36 9.46
CA ALA A 102 -20.78 -11.57 9.22
C ALA A 102 -19.34 -11.18 9.52
N THR A 103 -18.86 -11.61 10.68
CA THR A 103 -17.50 -11.34 11.10
C THR A 103 -16.63 -12.28 10.30
N GLU A 104 -15.96 -11.73 9.30
CA GLU A 104 -15.04 -12.48 8.46
C GLU A 104 -13.61 -12.27 8.98
N ARG A 105 -12.73 -13.24 8.70
CA ARG A 105 -11.31 -13.11 9.03
C ARG A 105 -10.52 -12.67 7.80
N MET A 106 -9.94 -11.48 7.87
CA MET A 106 -8.98 -10.94 6.90
C MET A 106 -7.56 -11.17 7.41
N GLY A 107 -7.00 -12.34 7.11
CA GLY A 107 -5.77 -12.81 7.74
C GLY A 107 -5.98 -13.03 9.24
N THR A 108 -5.28 -12.28 10.07
CA THR A 108 -5.45 -12.32 11.54
C THR A 108 -6.51 -11.36 12.07
N ARG A 109 -7.10 -10.52 11.20
CA ARG A 109 -8.04 -9.46 11.58
C ARG A 109 -9.48 -9.93 11.49
N GLU A 110 -10.30 -9.51 12.44
CA GLU A 110 -11.75 -9.62 12.34
C GLU A 110 -12.27 -8.38 11.64
N ILE A 111 -13.04 -8.58 10.59
CA ILE A 111 -13.66 -7.53 9.79
C ILE A 111 -15.17 -7.72 9.76
N THR A 112 -15.87 -6.61 9.71
CA THR A 112 -17.33 -6.58 9.61
C THR A 112 -17.70 -6.29 8.17
N ASN A 113 -18.32 -7.26 7.49
CA ASN A 113 -18.82 -7.02 6.14
C ASN A 113 -20.11 -6.20 6.18
N ASN A 114 -20.16 -5.12 5.42
CA ASN A 114 -21.36 -4.36 5.16
C ASN A 114 -22.13 -5.06 4.01
N PRO A 115 -23.32 -5.63 4.27
CA PRO A 115 -24.06 -6.40 3.27
C PRO A 115 -24.66 -5.54 2.16
N VAL A 116 -24.62 -4.21 2.29
CA VAL A 116 -25.21 -3.25 1.35
C VAL A 116 -24.33 -3.01 0.14
N ASP A 117 -23.08 -2.68 0.40
CA ASP A 117 -22.10 -2.24 -0.60
C ASP A 117 -20.93 -3.23 -0.73
N GLY A 118 -20.90 -4.28 0.10
CA GLY A 118 -19.80 -5.24 0.14
C GLY A 118 -18.49 -4.65 0.70
N SER A 119 -18.52 -3.42 1.20
CA SER A 119 -17.39 -2.82 1.91
C SER A 119 -17.19 -3.50 3.25
N ARG A 120 -16.00 -3.38 3.82
CA ARG A 120 -15.64 -4.03 5.08
C ARG A 120 -15.22 -2.98 6.07
N SER A 121 -15.80 -2.99 7.26
CA SER A 121 -15.35 -2.16 8.38
C SER A 121 -14.27 -2.91 9.17
N TYR A 122 -13.21 -2.19 9.54
CA TYR A 122 -12.12 -2.69 10.34
C TYR A 122 -11.62 -1.65 11.34
N THR A 123 -11.54 -1.99 12.62
CA THR A 123 -10.92 -1.12 13.63
C THR A 123 -9.42 -1.38 13.73
N VAL A 124 -8.61 -0.36 13.48
CA VAL A 124 -7.14 -0.42 13.54
C VAL A 124 -6.68 -0.82 14.94
N ARG A 125 -5.86 -1.87 15.05
CA ARG A 125 -5.27 -2.33 16.31
C ARG A 125 -3.81 -1.87 16.42
N GLN A 126 -3.21 -2.12 17.58
CA GLN A 126 -1.79 -1.81 17.80
C GLN A 126 -0.90 -2.58 16.82
N ASN A 127 0.08 -1.88 16.23
CA ASN A 127 1.02 -2.36 15.20
C ASN A 127 0.43 -2.58 13.81
N ASP A 128 -0.84 -2.25 13.58
CA ASP A 128 -1.36 -2.20 12.22
C ASP A 128 -0.83 -0.97 11.48
N THR A 129 -0.51 -1.19 10.22
CA THR A 129 -0.28 -0.11 9.26
C THR A 129 -1.31 -0.22 8.14
N LEU A 130 -1.65 0.90 7.51
CA LEU A 130 -2.57 0.89 6.37
C LEU A 130 -2.08 -0.03 5.26
N TRP A 131 -0.76 -0.15 5.09
CA TRP A 131 -0.11 -1.10 4.19
C TRP A 131 -0.43 -2.56 4.53
N SER A 132 -0.31 -2.94 5.81
CA SER A 132 -0.62 -4.31 6.26
C SER A 132 -2.10 -4.66 6.11
N VAL A 133 -2.98 -3.70 6.37
CA VAL A 133 -4.44 -3.84 6.19
C VAL A 133 -4.76 -4.01 4.70
N ALA A 134 -4.19 -3.16 3.84
CA ALA A 134 -4.38 -3.23 2.40
C ALA A 134 -3.88 -4.55 1.79
N ARG A 135 -2.69 -5.01 2.22
CA ARG A 135 -2.11 -6.28 1.78
C ARG A 135 -3.01 -7.46 2.12
N ASP A 136 -3.47 -7.55 3.36
CA ASP A 136 -4.23 -8.70 3.82
C ASP A 136 -5.64 -8.70 3.20
N SER A 137 -6.22 -7.51 2.97
CA SER A 137 -7.45 -7.32 2.17
C SER A 137 -7.33 -7.87 0.76
N LEU A 138 -6.29 -7.44 0.03
CA LEU A 138 -6.03 -7.88 -1.35
C LEU A 138 -5.72 -9.38 -1.43
N GLN A 139 -4.98 -9.92 -0.45
CA GLN A 139 -4.65 -11.34 -0.42
C GLN A 139 -5.90 -12.21 -0.21
N GLN A 140 -6.81 -11.79 0.68
CA GLN A 140 -8.09 -12.48 0.88
C GLN A 140 -8.97 -12.43 -0.37
N GLN A 141 -9.00 -11.28 -1.06
CA GLN A 141 -9.81 -11.10 -2.27
C GLN A 141 -9.32 -11.94 -3.45
N ASN A 142 -8.01 -11.96 -3.69
CA ASN A 142 -7.46 -12.53 -4.91
C ASN A 142 -6.90 -13.96 -4.71
N GLY A 143 -6.82 -14.44 -3.47
CA GLY A 143 -6.20 -15.73 -3.13
C GLY A 143 -4.70 -15.80 -3.39
N GLN A 144 -4.09 -14.72 -3.88
CA GLN A 144 -2.67 -14.61 -4.22
C GLN A 144 -2.02 -13.47 -3.43
N ARG A 145 -0.72 -13.59 -3.19
CA ARG A 145 0.04 -12.53 -2.51
C ARG A 145 0.14 -11.30 -3.42
N PRO A 146 -0.37 -10.12 -3.01
CA PRO A 146 -0.35 -8.93 -3.84
C PRO A 146 1.07 -8.36 -3.99
N THR A 147 1.32 -7.69 -5.12
CA THR A 147 2.55 -6.94 -5.38
C THR A 147 2.56 -5.61 -4.63
N ASN A 148 3.75 -5.05 -4.39
CA ASN A 148 3.86 -3.77 -3.66
C ASN A 148 3.17 -2.60 -4.39
N ALA A 149 3.10 -2.62 -5.72
CA ALA A 149 2.35 -1.64 -6.49
C ALA A 149 0.84 -1.74 -6.22
N GLN A 150 0.27 -2.95 -6.22
CA GLN A 150 -1.14 -3.17 -5.89
C GLN A 150 -1.46 -2.78 -4.46
N ILE A 151 -0.56 -3.07 -3.51
CA ILE A 151 -0.75 -2.66 -2.11
C ILE A 151 -0.77 -1.13 -2.01
N LEU A 152 0.19 -0.44 -2.61
CA LEU A 152 0.25 1.02 -2.58
C LEU A 152 -1.01 1.66 -3.20
N GLU A 153 -1.48 1.14 -4.34
CA GLU A 153 -2.72 1.58 -4.97
C GLU A 153 -3.90 1.43 -4.01
N HIS A 154 -4.05 0.26 -3.38
CA HIS A 154 -5.14 -0.01 -2.46
C HIS A 154 -5.03 0.79 -1.15
N VAL A 155 -3.83 1.08 -0.65
CA VAL A 155 -3.58 2.02 0.46
C VAL A 155 -4.14 3.39 0.13
N ASN A 156 -3.86 3.90 -1.08
CA ASN A 156 -4.37 5.21 -1.51
C ASN A 156 -5.90 5.20 -1.64
N THR A 157 -6.49 4.09 -2.08
CA THR A 157 -7.96 3.93 -2.12
C THR A 157 -8.55 3.96 -0.72
N ILE A 158 -8.02 3.18 0.24
CA ILE A 158 -8.50 3.17 1.63
C ILE A 158 -8.33 4.56 2.26
N ALA A 159 -7.18 5.21 2.06
CA ALA A 159 -6.94 6.55 2.59
C ALA A 159 -7.95 7.57 2.09
N ARG A 160 -8.26 7.55 0.79
CA ARG A 160 -9.26 8.43 0.17
C ARG A 160 -10.66 8.16 0.71
N GLU A 161 -11.05 6.89 0.78
CA GLU A 161 -12.37 6.47 1.26
C GLU A 161 -12.61 6.85 2.72
N ASN A 162 -11.54 6.90 3.52
CA ASN A 162 -11.59 7.25 4.94
C ASN A 162 -11.15 8.69 5.25
N ASN A 163 -10.94 9.53 4.22
CA ASN A 163 -10.47 10.92 4.37
C ASN A 163 -9.21 11.06 5.25
N LEU A 164 -8.27 10.12 5.14
CA LEU A 164 -7.04 10.12 5.92
C LEU A 164 -6.06 11.15 5.33
N ALA A 165 -5.65 12.11 6.15
CA ALA A 165 -4.69 13.15 5.75
C ALA A 165 -3.27 12.58 5.53
N ASP A 166 -2.87 11.60 6.33
CA ASP A 166 -1.59 10.90 6.19
C ASP A 166 -1.81 9.37 6.27
N PRO A 167 -1.70 8.65 5.14
CA PRO A 167 -1.82 7.19 5.08
C PRO A 167 -0.81 6.44 5.98
N ASN A 168 0.30 7.08 6.35
CA ASN A 168 1.35 6.47 7.18
C ASN A 168 1.08 6.65 8.69
N ARG A 169 0.05 7.41 9.08
CA ARG A 169 -0.26 7.73 10.47
C ARG A 169 -1.75 7.55 10.74
N VAL A 170 -2.17 6.30 10.87
CA VAL A 170 -3.55 5.96 11.24
C VAL A 170 -3.61 5.68 12.74
N PRO A 171 -4.40 6.45 13.53
CA PRO A 171 -4.54 6.20 14.95
C PRO A 171 -5.11 4.81 15.27
N ILE A 172 -4.69 4.24 16.39
CA ILE A 172 -5.30 3.02 16.93
C ILE A 172 -6.75 3.32 17.30
N GLY A 173 -7.66 2.39 17.03
CA GLY A 173 -9.09 2.55 17.26
C GLY A 173 -9.84 3.24 16.13
N THR A 174 -9.16 3.77 15.11
CA THR A 174 -9.82 4.30 13.91
C THR A 174 -10.57 3.17 13.20
N GLU A 175 -11.85 3.36 12.92
CA GLU A 175 -12.63 2.49 12.04
C GLU A 175 -12.32 2.85 10.59
N LEU A 176 -11.83 1.87 9.84
CA LEU A 176 -11.53 1.97 8.43
C LEU A 176 -12.60 1.25 7.61
N ARG A 177 -13.13 1.93 6.60
CA ARG A 177 -13.87 1.34 5.50
C ARG A 177 -12.90 0.86 4.43
N ILE A 178 -12.83 -0.46 4.25
CA ILE A 178 -11.97 -1.12 3.27
C ILE A 178 -12.84 -1.42 2.04
N PRO A 179 -12.59 -0.76 0.89
CA PRO A 179 -13.34 -0.99 -0.32
C PRO A 179 -13.03 -2.37 -0.91
N ASN A 180 -13.97 -2.95 -1.63
CA ASN A 180 -13.71 -4.15 -2.40
C ASN A 180 -12.76 -3.79 -3.58
N ALA A 181 -11.69 -4.56 -3.85
CA ALA A 181 -10.72 -4.17 -4.89
C ALA A 181 -11.35 -4.12 -6.30
N GLN A 182 -12.44 -4.84 -6.53
CA GLN A 182 -13.19 -4.76 -7.79
C GLN A 182 -13.85 -3.38 -7.99
N GLU A 183 -14.28 -2.72 -6.92
CA GLU A 183 -14.78 -1.34 -6.98
C GLU A 183 -13.65 -0.33 -7.18
N ALA A 184 -12.49 -0.56 -6.55
CA ALA A 184 -11.32 0.31 -6.68
C ALA A 184 -10.84 0.43 -8.15
N GLN A 185 -10.95 -0.66 -8.91
CA GLN A 185 -10.61 -0.70 -10.34
C GLN A 185 -11.70 -0.11 -11.25
N ARG A 186 -12.94 -0.02 -10.78
CA ARG A 186 -14.10 0.36 -11.60
C ARG A 186 -14.44 1.85 -11.55
N ARG A 187 -13.87 2.65 -10.64
CA ARG A 187 -14.11 4.11 -10.62
C ARG A 187 -13.43 4.77 -11.84
N PRO A 188 -14.18 5.25 -12.85
CA PRO A 188 -13.62 5.98 -13.99
C PRO A 188 -13.58 7.47 -13.60
N GLY A 189 -12.39 8.07 -13.46
CA GLY A 189 -12.35 9.47 -13.02
C GLY A 189 -11.03 10.24 -13.00
N ASP A 190 -9.85 9.62 -13.17
CA ASP A 190 -8.60 10.38 -13.29
C ASP A 190 -8.18 10.49 -14.77
N ALA A 191 -8.62 11.60 -15.41
CA ALA A 191 -8.22 12.22 -16.68
C ALA A 191 -8.02 11.35 -17.96
N PRO A 192 -8.61 11.73 -19.11
CA PRO A 192 -8.38 11.03 -20.37
C PRO A 192 -6.90 11.09 -20.77
N GLN A 193 -6.24 9.93 -20.86
CA GLN A 193 -5.04 9.79 -21.66
C GLN A 193 -5.42 10.13 -23.12
N PRO A 194 -4.65 11.01 -23.81
CA PRO A 194 -4.93 11.32 -25.20
C PRO A 194 -4.87 10.04 -26.06
N PRO A 195 -5.69 9.96 -27.11
CA PRO A 195 -5.91 8.72 -27.85
C PRO A 195 -4.60 8.15 -28.40
N ALA A 196 -4.46 6.84 -28.24
CA ALA A 196 -3.32 6.07 -28.71
C ALA A 196 -3.16 6.19 -30.23
N GLN A 197 -2.26 7.08 -30.65
CA GLN A 197 -1.64 6.95 -31.97
C GLN A 197 -0.90 5.61 -32.01
N GLN A 198 -1.21 4.80 -33.01
CA GLN A 198 -0.51 3.55 -33.31
C GLN A 198 0.99 3.83 -33.37
N ARG A 199 1.73 3.36 -32.35
CA ARG A 199 3.18 3.45 -32.33
C ARG A 199 3.76 2.27 -33.10
N PRO A 200 4.73 2.49 -34.00
CA PRO A 200 5.55 1.43 -34.55
C PRO A 200 6.30 0.73 -33.41
N ASP A 201 6.67 -0.54 -33.64
CA ASP A 201 7.30 -1.46 -32.69
C ASP A 201 8.05 -0.77 -31.55
N ARG A 202 7.45 -0.82 -30.36
CA ARG A 202 7.97 -0.20 -29.14
C ARG A 202 9.23 -0.96 -28.72
N PRO A 203 10.43 -0.35 -28.73
CA PRO A 203 11.60 -0.95 -28.10
C PRO A 203 11.31 -1.19 -26.61
N ALA A 204 11.86 -2.28 -26.06
CA ALA A 204 11.65 -2.72 -24.67
C ALA A 204 11.53 -1.54 -23.69
N GLY A 205 10.39 -1.43 -23.01
CA GLY A 205 10.12 -0.33 -22.09
C GLY A 205 11.17 -0.22 -20.98
N PRO A 206 11.31 0.96 -20.34
CA PRO A 206 12.27 1.15 -19.26
C PRO A 206 11.96 0.21 -18.10
N TYR A 207 12.81 -0.81 -17.94
CA TYR A 207 12.86 -1.67 -16.76
C TYR A 207 13.11 -0.79 -15.52
N THR A 208 12.11 -0.69 -14.63
CA THR A 208 12.28 -0.19 -13.26
C THR A 208 12.97 -1.29 -12.47
N PRO A 209 14.22 -1.10 -12.00
CA PRO A 209 14.86 -2.05 -11.12
C PRO A 209 14.00 -2.21 -9.87
N ASN A 210 13.50 -3.42 -9.65
CA ASN A 210 12.77 -3.76 -8.43
C ASN A 210 13.77 -3.87 -7.28
N LEU A 211 14.24 -2.73 -6.78
CA LEU A 211 14.95 -2.60 -5.51
C LEU A 211 13.97 -2.61 -4.34
N SER A 212 12.81 -3.26 -4.50
CA SER A 212 11.94 -3.53 -3.38
C SER A 212 12.76 -4.24 -2.31
N PRO A 213 12.57 -3.90 -1.02
CA PRO A 213 13.21 -4.62 0.07
C PRO A 213 12.91 -6.13 0.07
N ASP A 214 11.91 -6.59 -0.71
CA ASP A 214 11.58 -8.00 -0.93
C ASP A 214 12.43 -8.70 -2.01
N ASN A 215 13.32 -7.99 -2.71
CA ASN A 215 14.28 -8.64 -3.59
C ASN A 215 15.22 -9.49 -2.72
N SER A 216 15.08 -10.81 -2.86
CA SER A 216 15.82 -11.79 -2.07
C SER A 216 17.33 -11.72 -2.28
N GLU A 217 17.80 -11.06 -3.34
CA GLU A 217 19.23 -10.79 -3.62
C GLU A 217 19.75 -9.57 -2.85
N LEU A 218 18.87 -8.66 -2.41
CA LEU A 218 19.21 -7.47 -1.61
C LEU A 218 19.15 -7.73 -0.11
N ALA A 219 18.32 -8.66 0.33
CA ALA A 219 18.20 -9.00 1.75
C ALA A 219 19.52 -9.61 2.27
N PRO A 220 20.00 -9.18 3.45
CA PRO A 220 21.11 -9.85 4.12
C PRO A 220 20.82 -11.34 4.27
N ARG A 221 21.81 -12.19 3.99
CA ARG A 221 21.69 -13.65 4.19
C ARG A 221 22.95 -14.15 4.89
N ASN A 222 22.78 -14.80 6.02
CA ASN A 222 23.88 -15.33 6.84
C ASN A 222 24.88 -14.24 7.27
N GLY A 223 24.41 -13.02 7.55
CA GLY A 223 25.26 -11.87 7.93
C GLY A 223 25.99 -11.19 6.76
N ALA A 224 25.97 -11.76 5.56
CA ALA A 224 26.50 -11.12 4.37
C ALA A 224 25.46 -10.16 3.76
N SER A 225 25.92 -8.94 3.47
CA SER A 225 25.15 -7.83 2.92
C SER A 225 25.40 -7.67 1.42
N ASN A 226 24.42 -7.06 0.75
CA ASN A 226 24.55 -6.62 -0.64
C ASN A 226 25.15 -5.19 -0.68
N PRO A 227 26.06 -4.85 -1.61
CA PRO A 227 26.57 -3.48 -1.76
C PRO A 227 25.48 -2.41 -1.98
N LEU A 228 24.31 -2.78 -2.53
CA LEU A 228 23.16 -1.88 -2.72
C LEU A 228 22.29 -1.72 -1.48
N ALA A 229 22.47 -2.58 -0.47
CA ALA A 229 21.63 -2.66 0.72
C ALA A 229 22.50 -2.96 1.95
N VAL A 230 23.54 -2.16 2.16
CA VAL A 230 24.40 -2.26 3.34
C VAL A 230 23.61 -1.91 4.62
N PRO A 231 24.05 -2.38 5.80
CA PRO A 231 23.39 -2.09 7.07
C PRO A 231 23.16 -0.59 7.24
N GLY A 232 21.92 -0.23 7.56
CA GLY A 232 21.46 1.15 7.69
C GLY A 232 20.65 1.70 6.52
N LEU A 233 20.75 1.09 5.33
CA LEU A 233 19.85 1.34 4.19
C LEU A 233 18.78 0.25 4.03
N ALA A 234 19.17 -1.02 4.22
CA ALA A 234 18.28 -2.16 4.14
C ALA A 234 17.09 -1.99 5.10
N GLY A 235 15.89 -2.40 4.66
CA GLY A 235 14.61 -2.19 5.35
C GLY A 235 14.59 -2.66 6.80
N ASP A 236 13.52 -2.26 7.52
CA ASP A 236 13.13 -2.58 8.90
C ASP A 236 13.91 -3.68 9.65
N ARG A 237 14.11 -3.49 10.97
CA ARG A 237 14.85 -4.35 11.92
C ARG A 237 14.50 -5.84 11.83
N SER A 238 13.30 -6.16 11.36
CA SER A 238 12.86 -7.52 11.07
C SER A 238 13.71 -8.25 10.02
N ARG A 239 14.48 -7.55 9.18
CA ARG A 239 15.25 -8.11 8.06
C ARG A 239 16.76 -8.01 8.23
N ASP A 240 17.23 -7.07 9.04
CA ASP A 240 18.65 -6.91 9.34
C ASP A 240 18.84 -6.88 10.86
N PRO A 241 19.23 -8.01 11.48
CA PRO A 241 19.46 -8.06 12.92
C PRO A 241 20.64 -7.16 13.34
N ALA A 242 21.49 -6.74 12.41
CA ALA A 242 22.56 -5.80 12.67
C ALA A 242 22.05 -4.36 12.83
N VAL A 243 20.80 -4.03 12.51
CA VAL A 243 20.24 -2.69 12.73
C VAL A 243 19.52 -2.64 14.08
N ALA A 244 20.15 -2.00 15.08
CA ALA A 244 19.56 -1.81 16.40
C ALA A 244 18.40 -0.81 16.36
N THR A 245 18.64 0.36 15.75
CA THR A 245 17.62 1.39 15.54
C THR A 245 17.78 2.03 14.17
N ARG A 246 16.66 2.39 13.55
CA ARG A 246 16.60 3.18 12.34
C ARG A 246 15.48 4.18 12.46
N GLU A 247 15.82 5.43 12.28
CA GLU A 247 14.88 6.55 12.23
C GLU A 247 14.93 7.12 10.82
N ALA A 248 13.80 7.05 10.13
CA ALA A 248 13.65 7.73 8.85
C ALA A 248 13.46 9.23 9.14
N GLY A 249 14.37 10.04 8.59
CA GLY A 249 14.25 11.48 8.58
C GLY A 249 13.26 11.95 7.52
N LEU A 250 13.16 13.27 7.37
CA LEU A 250 12.31 13.89 6.35
C LEU A 250 12.76 13.46 4.94
N SER A 251 11.76 13.12 4.12
CA SER A 251 11.95 12.95 2.68
C SER A 251 11.69 14.28 1.98
N GLN A 252 12.58 14.68 1.08
CA GLN A 252 12.46 15.89 0.27
C GLN A 252 12.33 15.52 -1.20
N ARG A 253 11.28 16.01 -1.86
CA ARG A 253 11.14 15.92 -3.31
C ARG A 253 11.89 17.09 -3.95
N LEU A 254 12.75 16.80 -4.91
CA LEU A 254 13.51 17.78 -5.70
C LEU A 254 12.69 18.23 -6.93
N GLU A 255 13.07 19.37 -7.52
CA GLU A 255 12.40 19.93 -8.71
C GLU A 255 12.40 18.97 -9.90
N ASN A 256 13.45 18.17 -10.05
CA ASN A 256 13.56 17.14 -11.10
C ASN A 256 12.69 15.89 -10.84
N GLY A 257 11.84 15.91 -9.80
CA GLY A 257 10.96 14.81 -9.41
C GLY A 257 11.63 13.70 -8.60
N SER A 258 12.94 13.77 -8.37
CA SER A 258 13.66 12.82 -7.52
C SER A 258 13.27 13.01 -6.04
N THR A 259 13.36 11.95 -5.24
CA THR A 259 13.14 12.01 -3.79
C THR A 259 14.44 11.68 -3.06
N VAL A 260 14.81 12.53 -2.11
CA VAL A 260 15.93 12.32 -1.19
C VAL A 260 15.36 11.96 0.18
N THR A 261 15.76 10.82 0.72
CA THR A 261 15.38 10.38 2.08
C THR A 261 16.65 10.26 2.92
N ASN A 262 16.64 10.87 4.10
CA ASN A 262 17.73 10.78 5.06
C ASN A 262 17.36 9.79 6.17
N PHE A 263 18.36 9.13 6.74
CA PHE A 263 18.21 8.18 7.83
C PHE A 263 19.28 8.41 8.88
N THR A 264 18.92 8.15 10.13
CA THR A 264 19.87 8.07 11.25
C THR A 264 19.61 6.77 12.00
N GLY A 265 20.63 6.20 12.62
CA GLY A 265 20.44 4.95 13.35
C GLY A 265 21.66 4.43 14.06
N LYS A 266 21.54 3.19 14.53
CA LYS A 266 22.55 2.45 15.26
C LYS A 266 22.60 1.02 14.74
N LEU A 267 23.81 0.48 14.61
CA LEU A 267 24.05 -0.93 14.33
C LEU A 267 24.36 -1.69 15.61
N ASN A 268 23.78 -2.88 15.75
CA ASN A 268 24.15 -3.85 16.76
C ASN A 268 25.37 -4.64 16.26
N ASP A 269 26.55 -4.26 16.71
CA ASP A 269 27.82 -4.90 16.36
C ASP A 269 28.33 -5.85 17.46
N GLY A 270 27.52 -6.12 18.49
CA GLY A 270 27.85 -7.01 19.59
C GLY A 270 28.83 -6.43 20.61
N TRP A 271 29.26 -5.18 20.45
CA TRP A 271 30.07 -4.48 21.43
C TRP A 271 29.19 -3.72 22.43
N VAL A 272 29.78 -3.28 23.55
CA VAL A 272 29.09 -2.49 24.59
C VAL A 272 28.51 -1.18 24.03
N ARG A 273 28.93 -0.75 22.83
CA ARG A 273 28.46 0.46 22.17
C ARG A 273 28.13 0.20 20.71
N ASP A 274 26.87 0.41 20.36
CA ASP A 274 26.39 0.36 18.99
C ASP A 274 27.08 1.39 18.07
N THR A 275 27.48 0.97 16.87
CA THR A 275 27.99 1.88 15.82
C THR A 275 26.85 2.75 15.26
N ARG A 276 26.94 4.06 15.45
CA ARG A 276 25.98 5.03 14.89
C ARG A 276 26.19 5.22 13.40
N TYR A 277 25.14 5.54 12.67
CA TYR A 277 25.25 5.87 11.26
C TYR A 277 24.29 6.98 10.83
N THR A 278 24.66 7.64 9.73
CA THR A 278 23.77 8.47 8.92
C THR A 278 23.71 7.89 7.52
N ALA A 279 22.55 7.95 6.88
CA ALA A 279 22.42 7.53 5.49
C ALA A 279 21.56 8.50 4.70
N GLN A 280 21.80 8.56 3.40
CA GLN A 280 21.01 9.30 2.45
C GLN A 280 20.74 8.42 1.23
N GLN A 281 19.51 8.42 0.75
CA GLN A 281 19.09 7.70 -0.44
C GLN A 281 18.36 8.65 -1.38
N THR A 282 18.80 8.70 -2.63
CA THR A 282 18.16 9.45 -3.71
C THR A 282 17.55 8.49 -4.71
N THR A 283 16.26 8.64 -4.96
CA THR A 283 15.52 7.91 -6.00
C THR A 283 15.04 8.88 -7.08
N ASP A 284 15.05 8.47 -8.34
CA ASP A 284 14.49 9.29 -9.42
C ASP A 284 12.96 9.29 -9.39
N ALA A 285 12.32 10.04 -10.30
CA ALA A 285 10.86 10.13 -10.40
C ALA A 285 10.17 8.78 -10.66
N SER A 286 10.89 7.76 -11.13
CA SER A 286 10.38 6.40 -11.32
C SER A 286 10.53 5.51 -10.07
N GLY A 287 11.09 6.04 -8.99
CA GLY A 287 11.40 5.31 -7.76
C GLY A 287 12.69 4.50 -7.84
N ARG A 288 13.49 4.62 -8.90
CA ARG A 288 14.75 3.88 -9.04
C ARG A 288 15.84 4.56 -8.21
N LEU A 289 16.64 3.77 -7.49
CA LEU A 289 17.83 4.26 -6.80
C LEU A 289 18.79 4.92 -7.79
N VAL A 290 19.15 6.17 -7.53
CA VAL A 290 20.16 6.94 -8.26
C VAL A 290 21.45 7.00 -7.47
N ARG A 291 21.36 7.28 -6.17
CA ARG A 291 22.51 7.40 -5.28
C ARG A 291 22.13 6.96 -3.87
N SER A 292 23.05 6.31 -3.18
CA SER A 292 22.96 6.16 -1.73
C SER A 292 24.31 6.37 -1.09
N VAL A 293 24.32 6.96 0.11
CA VAL A 293 25.51 7.14 0.93
C VAL A 293 25.17 6.70 2.34
N VAL A 294 26.03 5.88 2.94
CA VAL A 294 25.99 5.55 4.36
C VAL A 294 27.30 5.96 4.97
N ASN A 295 27.26 6.73 6.05
CA ASN A 295 28.42 7.10 6.85
C ASN A 295 28.26 6.45 8.22
N TYR A 296 29.22 5.60 8.58
CA TYR A 296 29.32 5.02 9.91
C TYR A 296 30.19 5.94 10.77
N GLU A 297 29.70 6.28 11.95
CA GLU A 297 30.42 7.16 12.87
C GLU A 297 31.71 6.47 13.34
N THR A 298 32.80 7.21 13.28
CA THR A 298 34.12 6.75 13.71
C THR A 298 34.52 7.60 14.91
N ASN A 299 34.65 6.99 16.08
CA ASN A 299 35.04 7.69 17.30
C ASN A 299 35.99 6.82 18.12
N PHE A 300 36.44 7.32 19.27
CA PHE A 300 37.43 6.61 20.09
C PHE A 300 37.00 5.18 20.52
N ALA A 301 35.71 4.86 20.43
CA ALA A 301 35.16 3.57 20.80
C ALA A 301 34.66 2.73 19.61
N SER A 302 34.63 3.27 18.40
CA SER A 302 34.20 2.56 17.19
C SER A 302 35.08 2.95 16.01
N ASN A 303 35.73 1.95 15.41
CA ASN A 303 36.51 2.10 14.19
C ASN A 303 35.62 2.00 12.94
N GLY A 304 34.33 2.31 13.02
CA GLY A 304 33.37 2.10 11.93
C GLY A 304 32.71 0.72 11.98
N ALA A 305 32.00 0.36 10.92
CA ALA A 305 31.26 -0.89 10.84
C ALA A 305 32.10 -2.02 10.22
N ASP A 306 32.01 -3.22 10.78
CA ASP A 306 32.50 -4.43 10.12
C ASP A 306 31.40 -4.98 9.21
N LEU A 307 31.68 -5.07 7.91
CA LEU A 307 30.75 -5.55 6.90
C LEU A 307 31.23 -6.88 6.34
N THR A 308 30.30 -7.75 5.96
CA THR A 308 30.58 -8.89 5.09
C THR A 308 29.83 -8.67 3.79
N ILE A 309 30.52 -8.59 2.65
CA ILE A 309 29.91 -8.36 1.34
C ILE A 309 29.87 -9.68 0.57
N ARG A 310 28.70 -10.06 0.08
CA ARG A 310 28.59 -11.23 -0.80
C ARG A 310 29.09 -10.90 -2.20
N THR A 311 30.02 -11.69 -2.71
CA THR A 311 30.59 -11.53 -4.05
C THR A 311 30.50 -12.84 -4.85
N PRO A 312 30.74 -12.83 -6.17
CA PRO A 312 30.79 -14.05 -6.97
C PRO A 312 31.83 -15.08 -6.50
N THR A 313 32.90 -14.65 -5.82
CA THR A 313 33.97 -15.51 -5.33
C THR A 313 33.77 -15.94 -3.87
N GLY A 314 32.67 -15.53 -3.24
CA GLY A 314 32.35 -15.82 -1.84
C GLY A 314 32.09 -14.57 -1.01
N ASP A 315 31.84 -14.77 0.28
CA ASP A 315 31.61 -13.68 1.23
C ASP A 315 32.96 -13.03 1.60
N GLN A 316 33.06 -11.71 1.47
CA GLN A 316 34.27 -10.91 1.68
C GLN A 316 34.12 -10.03 2.92
N PRO A 317 34.87 -10.28 4.01
CA PRO A 317 34.83 -9.43 5.19
C PRO A 317 35.61 -8.13 4.93
N ILE A 318 35.03 -7.00 5.33
CA ILE A 318 35.61 -5.67 5.26
C ILE A 318 35.51 -5.06 6.65
N ARG A 319 36.65 -4.75 7.25
CA ARG A 319 36.69 -4.16 8.59
C ARG A 319 36.74 -2.64 8.53
N GLU A 320 36.27 -2.02 9.60
CA GLU A 320 36.41 -0.58 9.83
C GLU A 320 35.82 0.29 8.71
N VAL A 321 34.69 -0.13 8.14
CA VAL A 321 34.00 0.61 7.09
C VAL A 321 33.47 1.91 7.67
N ARG A 322 33.90 3.03 7.09
CA ARG A 322 33.44 4.37 7.47
C ARG A 322 32.39 4.91 6.52
N GLN A 323 32.43 4.51 5.25
CA GLN A 323 31.52 5.03 4.24
C GLN A 323 31.25 4.00 3.15
N VAL A 324 29.99 3.90 2.73
CA VAL A 324 29.58 3.19 1.52
C VAL A 324 28.80 4.15 0.64
N GLU A 325 29.27 4.35 -0.59
CA GLU A 325 28.61 5.17 -1.58
C GLU A 325 28.30 4.34 -2.82
N THR A 326 27.04 4.35 -3.24
CA THR A 326 26.53 3.64 -4.41
C THR A 326 25.93 4.64 -5.38
N ASN A 327 26.32 4.57 -6.65
CA ASN A 327 25.81 5.43 -7.72
C ASN A 327 25.28 4.59 -8.88
N PHE A 328 24.11 4.95 -9.42
CA PHE A 328 23.60 4.36 -10.65
C PHE A 328 24.32 4.95 -11.86
N ASN A 329 24.95 4.10 -12.65
CA ASN A 329 25.63 4.47 -13.87
C ASN A 329 24.68 4.33 -15.06
N ALA A 330 24.13 5.45 -15.53
CA ALA A 330 23.16 5.46 -16.61
C ALA A 330 23.69 4.89 -17.93
N ARG A 331 25.02 4.93 -18.17
CA ARG A 331 25.64 4.41 -19.39
C ARG A 331 25.67 2.89 -19.40
N THR A 332 26.04 2.28 -18.27
CA THR A 332 26.16 0.82 -18.15
C THR A 332 24.85 0.17 -17.67
N GLY A 333 23.95 0.96 -17.09
CA GLY A 333 22.75 0.49 -16.44
C GLY A 333 23.02 -0.30 -15.15
N ARG A 334 24.22 -0.16 -14.57
CA ARG A 334 24.68 -0.87 -13.36
C ARG A 334 24.84 0.10 -12.20
N TYR A 335 25.10 -0.44 -11.02
CA TYR A 335 25.43 0.33 -9.83
C TYR A 335 26.91 0.19 -9.50
N ASP A 336 27.58 1.33 -9.34
CA ASP A 336 28.98 1.42 -8.93
C ASP A 336 29.03 1.78 -7.44
N THR A 337 29.52 0.86 -6.61
CA THR A 337 29.64 1.03 -5.16
C THR A 337 31.11 1.19 -4.77
N THR A 338 31.41 2.20 -3.96
CA THR A 338 32.70 2.43 -3.32
C THR A 338 32.56 2.28 -1.81
N ILE A 339 33.41 1.44 -1.21
CA ILE A 339 33.44 1.17 0.23
C ILE A 339 34.78 1.69 0.75
N SER A 340 34.74 2.69 1.62
CA SER A 340 35.93 3.29 2.25
C SER A 340 36.04 2.83 3.70
N THR A 341 37.23 2.44 4.11
CA THR A 341 37.55 2.07 5.50
C THR A 341 38.34 3.18 6.20
N ASN A 342 38.49 3.08 7.53
CA ASN A 342 39.28 4.03 8.33
C ASN A 342 40.78 3.93 8.08
N ASN A 343 41.29 2.74 7.78
CA ASN A 343 42.69 2.56 7.40
C ASN A 343 43.03 3.06 5.98
N GLY A 344 42.10 3.74 5.30
CA GLY A 344 42.27 4.29 3.96
C GLY A 344 42.16 3.28 2.82
N THR A 345 41.85 2.02 3.12
CA THR A 345 41.57 1.01 2.08
C THR A 345 40.25 1.32 1.39
N THR A 346 40.23 1.14 0.06
CA THR A 346 39.02 1.31 -0.74
C THR A 346 38.70 0.06 -1.53
N TYR A 347 37.44 -0.36 -1.48
CA TYR A 347 36.90 -1.43 -2.30
C TYR A 347 35.90 -0.86 -3.31
N ARG A 348 35.81 -1.50 -4.47
CA ARG A 348 34.78 -1.22 -5.47
C ARG A 348 33.97 -2.46 -5.76
N ALA A 349 32.67 -2.28 -5.89
CA ALA A 349 31.75 -3.30 -6.36
C ALA A 349 30.94 -2.78 -7.53
N VAL A 350 30.69 -3.63 -8.53
CA VAL A 350 29.73 -3.35 -9.59
C VAL A 350 28.56 -4.29 -9.41
N THR A 351 27.35 -3.76 -9.32
CA THR A 351 26.13 -4.56 -9.10
C THR A 351 25.16 -4.40 -10.27
N GLY A 352 24.58 -5.50 -10.70
CA GLY A 352 23.51 -5.53 -11.70
C GLY A 352 22.22 -4.87 -11.20
N ARG A 353 21.26 -4.65 -12.11
CA ARG A 353 19.93 -4.11 -11.76
C ARG A 353 19.08 -5.08 -10.94
N ASP A 354 19.42 -6.35 -10.99
CA ASP A 354 18.82 -7.43 -10.21
C ASP A 354 19.38 -7.51 -8.78
N GLY A 355 20.41 -6.72 -8.47
CA GLY A 355 21.11 -6.76 -7.19
C GLY A 355 22.28 -7.75 -7.17
N ARG A 356 22.57 -8.49 -8.24
CA ARG A 356 23.72 -9.42 -8.24
C ARG A 356 25.03 -8.67 -8.38
N VAL A 357 25.99 -8.96 -7.49
CA VAL A 357 27.35 -8.41 -7.60
C VAL A 357 28.05 -9.05 -8.79
N ILE A 358 28.51 -8.23 -9.72
CA ILE A 358 29.18 -8.62 -10.96
C ILE A 358 30.70 -8.66 -10.74
N SER A 359 31.23 -7.65 -10.06
CA SER A 359 32.65 -7.58 -9.68
C SER A 359 32.80 -6.97 -8.30
N PHE A 360 33.87 -7.36 -7.62
CA PHE A 360 34.28 -6.82 -6.34
C PHE A 360 35.81 -6.84 -6.26
N GLU A 361 36.44 -5.69 -6.01
CA GLU A 361 37.89 -5.56 -5.98
C GLU A 361 38.36 -4.54 -4.94
N GLN A 362 39.56 -4.74 -4.40
CA GLN A 362 40.26 -3.75 -3.60
C GLN A 362 41.09 -2.86 -4.54
N VAL A 363 40.84 -1.54 -4.54
CA VAL A 363 41.41 -0.62 -5.55
C VAL A 363 42.64 0.12 -5.03
N ALA A 364 42.70 0.38 -3.73
CA ALA A 364 43.84 1.04 -3.11
C ALA A 364 44.00 0.53 -1.67
N ALA A 365 45.21 0.09 -1.32
CA ALA A 365 45.65 0.03 0.07
C ALA A 365 46.30 1.37 0.40
N ALA A 366 46.01 1.94 1.57
CA ALA A 366 46.78 3.09 2.04
C ALA A 366 48.25 2.68 2.05
N ARG A 367 49.10 3.44 1.35
CA ARG A 367 50.55 3.35 1.57
C ARG A 367 50.74 3.77 3.02
N GLN A 368 51.04 2.82 3.90
CA GLN A 368 51.48 3.14 5.25
C GLN A 368 52.73 4.01 5.08
N ALA A 369 52.58 5.30 5.36
CA ALA A 369 53.72 6.17 5.58
C ALA A 369 54.32 5.69 6.90
N ASN A 370 55.34 4.82 6.79
CA ASN A 370 56.15 4.39 7.93
C ASN A 370 56.86 5.57 8.57
#